data_AF-A0A2S9BPM8-F1
#
_entry.id   AF-A0A2S9BPM8-F1
#
_cell.length_a   1.000
_cell.length_b   1.000
_cell.length_c   1.000
_cell.angle_alpha   90.00
_cell.angle_beta   90.00
_cell.angle_gamma   90.00
#
_symmetry.space_group_name_H-M   'P 1'
#
loop_
_entity.id
_entity.type
_entity.pdbx_description
1 polymer ?
#
loop_
_entity_poly.entity_id
_entity_poly.type
_entity_poly.pdbx_seq_one_letter_code
_entity_poly.pdbx_strand_id
1 'polypeptide(L)'
;MNATLATPRPTASTPSAPTPRPRLRGFAAEAVFVGRSLRHSVRDGESLLMAIMLPVMLMLMFTWVFGGAIDPSGAYVDYVVPGIILTCAGFGASSTAVYVANDMRTGIIDRIRTMPLRAGAVLTGHVVASVLRNLVATAIVIGVGVLVGFRPTADLGEWIALAGLITLYILAITYLFAAIGLAAGSPEGANGYGFVLLFLPYLSSAFVPVASMPEWLQPIAGNQPITPIVETIRALLMDTPLQGEAWWAIGWCLVILLIAVTWGAWLFRRKAGRR
;
A
#
# COMPACT_ATOMS: atom_id res chain seq x y z
N MET A 1 -57.29 68.28 -4.22
CA MET A 1 -57.45 67.06 -3.42
C MET A 1 -56.91 65.89 -4.23
N ASN A 2 -55.67 65.46 -3.99
CA ASN A 2 -55.11 64.21 -4.52
C ASN A 2 -54.35 63.54 -3.38
N ALA A 3 -54.97 62.55 -2.74
CA ALA A 3 -54.36 61.76 -1.69
C ALA A 3 -53.44 60.72 -2.32
N THR A 4 -52.14 60.91 -2.16
CA THR A 4 -51.11 59.95 -2.57
C THR A 4 -51.10 58.79 -1.57
N LEU A 5 -51.64 57.64 -1.97
CA LEU A 5 -51.59 56.40 -1.19
C LEU A 5 -50.13 55.94 -1.08
N ALA A 6 -49.55 56.02 0.12
CA ALA A 6 -48.25 55.46 0.42
C ALA A 6 -48.35 53.92 0.43
N THR A 7 -47.63 53.26 -0.47
CA THR A 7 -47.47 51.80 -0.49
C THR A 7 -46.63 51.34 0.72
N PRO A 8 -47.02 50.27 1.44
CA PRO A 8 -46.21 49.74 2.54
C PRO A 8 -44.90 49.18 1.98
N ARG A 9 -43.76 49.54 2.59
CA ARG A 9 -42.46 48.91 2.28
C ARG A 9 -42.51 47.43 2.65
N PRO A 10 -41.95 46.52 1.83
CA PRO A 10 -41.77 45.13 2.22
C PRO A 10 -40.93 45.08 3.49
N THR A 11 -41.45 44.46 4.54
CA THR A 11 -40.68 44.13 5.73
C THR A 11 -39.54 43.20 5.30
N ALA A 12 -38.30 43.63 5.53
CA ALA A 12 -37.14 42.80 5.27
C ALA A 12 -37.29 41.49 6.05
N SER A 13 -37.32 40.37 5.34
CA SER A 13 -37.33 39.05 5.97
C SER A 13 -36.03 38.90 6.76
N THR A 14 -36.16 38.77 8.08
CA THR A 14 -35.04 38.44 8.96
C THR A 14 -34.38 37.16 8.43
N PRO A 15 -33.06 37.13 8.19
CA PRO A 15 -32.38 35.92 7.76
C PRO A 15 -32.70 34.79 8.74
N SER A 16 -33.27 33.69 8.23
CA SER A 16 -33.54 32.52 9.06
C SER A 16 -32.22 32.05 9.66
N ALA A 17 -32.21 31.84 10.99
CA ALA A 17 -31.03 31.33 11.68
C ALA A 17 -30.59 30.01 11.01
N PRO A 18 -29.29 29.82 10.71
CA PRO A 18 -28.83 28.62 10.05
C PRO A 18 -29.21 27.40 10.90
N THR A 19 -29.99 26.50 10.31
CA THR A 19 -30.35 25.23 10.95
C THR A 19 -29.07 24.48 11.31
N PRO A 20 -28.89 24.04 12.58
CA PRO A 20 -27.71 23.29 12.98
C PRO A 20 -27.61 22.04 12.11
N ARG A 21 -26.60 21.98 11.23
CA ARG A 21 -26.35 20.78 10.43
C ARG A 21 -26.11 19.62 11.39
N PRO A 22 -26.76 18.46 11.21
CA PRO A 22 -26.59 17.33 12.10
C PRO A 22 -25.10 16.97 12.16
N ARG A 23 -24.52 17.07 13.36
CA ARG A 23 -23.16 16.64 13.61
C ARG A 23 -23.13 15.13 13.38
N LEU A 24 -22.52 14.68 12.29
CA LEU A 24 -22.24 13.25 12.07
C LEU A 24 -21.45 12.75 13.29
N ARG A 25 -22.13 12.01 14.17
CA ARG A 25 -21.53 11.42 15.37
C ARG A 25 -20.80 10.12 14.96
N GLY A 26 -19.52 10.00 15.30
CA GLY A 26 -18.77 8.73 15.27
C GLY A 26 -18.08 8.39 13.94
N PHE A 27 -17.85 7.09 13.72
CA PHE A 27 -17.12 6.50 12.58
C PHE A 27 -17.86 6.56 11.23
N ALA A 28 -19.08 7.11 11.18
CA ALA A 28 -19.89 7.12 9.95
C ALA A 28 -19.23 7.90 8.81
N ALA A 29 -18.56 9.02 9.12
CA ALA A 29 -17.86 9.81 8.11
C ALA A 29 -16.54 9.13 7.64
N GLU A 30 -15.88 8.38 8.53
CA GLU A 30 -14.73 7.52 8.19
C GLU A 30 -15.17 6.36 7.28
N ALA A 31 -16.30 5.70 7.59
CA ALA A 31 -16.87 4.62 6.78
C ALA A 31 -17.29 5.09 5.37
N VAL A 32 -17.84 6.31 5.24
CA VAL A 32 -18.18 6.89 3.93
C VAL A 32 -16.93 7.20 3.10
N PHE A 33 -15.86 7.72 3.72
CA PHE A 33 -14.59 7.95 3.04
C PHE A 33 -13.91 6.64 2.61
N VAL A 34 -13.85 5.66 3.52
CA VAL A 34 -13.34 4.32 3.22
C VAL A 34 -14.15 3.68 2.10
N GLY A 35 -15.48 3.74 2.17
CA GLY A 35 -16.36 3.21 1.12
C GLY A 35 -16.15 3.91 -0.23
N ARG A 36 -15.93 5.22 -0.24
CA ARG A 36 -15.62 5.97 -1.47
C ARG A 36 -14.25 5.61 -2.04
N SER A 37 -13.20 5.60 -1.21
CA SER A 37 -11.84 5.22 -1.61
C SER A 37 -11.79 3.78 -2.08
N LEU A 38 -12.50 2.88 -1.41
CA LEU A 38 -12.64 1.49 -1.81
C LEU A 38 -13.36 1.37 -3.15
N ARG A 39 -14.47 2.09 -3.36
CA ARG A 39 -15.19 2.10 -4.64
C ARG A 39 -14.34 2.67 -5.78
N HIS A 40 -13.52 3.69 -5.51
CA HIS A 40 -12.56 4.21 -6.49
C HIS A 40 -11.46 3.18 -6.79
N SER A 41 -10.88 2.56 -5.76
CA SER A 41 -9.81 1.57 -5.94
C SER A 41 -10.28 0.28 -6.60
N VAL A 42 -11.52 -0.15 -6.37
CA VAL A 42 -12.12 -1.31 -7.05
C VAL A 42 -12.41 -0.99 -8.52
N ARG A 43 -12.67 0.29 -8.84
CA ARG A 43 -12.85 0.76 -10.22
C ARG A 43 -11.53 1.08 -10.93
N ASP A 44 -10.43 1.17 -10.18
CA ASP A 44 -9.10 1.37 -10.73
C ASP A 44 -8.52 0.04 -11.22
N GLY A 45 -9.16 -0.49 -12.26
CA GLY A 45 -8.75 -1.73 -12.91
C GLY A 45 -7.36 -1.61 -13.56
N GLU A 46 -6.98 -0.41 -14.00
CA GLU A 46 -5.66 -0.14 -14.58
C GLU A 46 -4.55 -0.31 -13.54
N SER A 47 -4.71 0.27 -12.34
CA SER A 47 -3.71 0.12 -11.27
C SER A 47 -3.63 -1.31 -10.74
N LEU A 48 -4.77 -2.00 -10.65
CA LEU A 48 -4.79 -3.43 -10.31
C LEU A 48 -4.08 -4.27 -11.39
N LEU A 49 -4.36 -4.00 -12.66
CA LEU A 49 -3.72 -4.66 -13.79
C LEU A 49 -2.20 -4.45 -13.75
N MET A 50 -1.73 -3.22 -13.57
CA MET A 50 -0.29 -2.91 -13.48
C MET A 50 0.38 -3.57 -12.26
N ALA A 51 -0.31 -3.63 -11.12
CA ALA A 51 0.19 -4.30 -9.91
C ALA A 51 0.37 -5.82 -10.08
N ILE A 52 -0.36 -6.43 -11.02
CA ILE A 52 -0.27 -7.87 -11.33
C ILE A 52 0.67 -8.11 -12.51
N MET A 53 0.58 -7.28 -13.55
CA MET A 53 1.23 -7.49 -14.84
C MET A 53 2.75 -7.57 -14.70
N LEU A 54 3.38 -6.64 -13.97
CA LEU A 54 4.84 -6.65 -13.80
C LEU A 54 5.31 -7.89 -13.01
N PRO A 55 4.78 -8.22 -11.81
CA PRO A 55 5.15 -9.44 -11.11
C PRO A 55 4.92 -10.72 -11.93
N VAL A 56 3.82 -10.82 -12.66
CA VAL A 56 3.55 -11.99 -13.52
C VAL A 56 4.55 -12.05 -14.66
N MET A 57 4.86 -10.93 -15.33
CA MET A 57 5.86 -10.91 -16.39
C MET A 57 7.24 -11.34 -15.88
N LEU A 58 7.64 -10.85 -14.70
CA LEU A 58 8.88 -11.29 -14.04
C LEU A 58 8.83 -12.78 -13.69
N MET A 59 7.69 -13.29 -13.25
CA MET A 59 7.49 -14.72 -12.99
C MET A 59 7.77 -15.54 -14.24
N LEU A 60 7.07 -15.25 -15.34
CA LEU A 60 7.23 -15.98 -16.59
C LEU A 60 8.67 -15.88 -17.13
N MET A 61 9.29 -14.71 -17.01
CA MET A 61 10.68 -14.51 -17.40
C MET A 61 11.60 -15.39 -16.54
N PHE A 62 11.51 -15.32 -15.22
CA PHE A 62 12.40 -16.08 -14.34
C PHE A 62 12.16 -17.59 -14.39
N THR A 63 10.92 -18.05 -14.56
CA THR A 63 10.61 -19.49 -14.59
C THR A 63 10.88 -20.11 -15.95
N TRP A 64 10.48 -19.46 -17.06
CA TRP A 64 10.58 -20.07 -18.39
C TRP A 64 11.80 -19.60 -19.19
N VAL A 65 12.25 -18.36 -19.03
CA VAL A 65 13.41 -17.85 -19.78
C VAL A 65 14.72 -18.14 -19.04
N PHE A 66 14.77 -17.87 -17.73
CA PHE A 66 15.97 -18.08 -16.93
C PHE A 66 15.99 -19.38 -16.14
N GLY A 67 14.83 -19.96 -15.84
CA GLY A 67 14.74 -21.10 -14.92
C GLY A 67 15.59 -22.28 -15.34
N GLY A 68 15.54 -22.69 -16.60
CA GLY A 68 16.37 -23.78 -17.11
C GLY A 68 17.88 -23.48 -17.15
N ALA A 69 18.28 -22.21 -17.17
CA ALA A 69 19.68 -21.80 -17.09
C ALA A 69 20.20 -21.71 -15.65
N ILE A 70 19.33 -21.36 -14.70
CA ILE A 70 19.66 -21.23 -13.27
C ILE A 70 19.63 -22.61 -12.61
N ASP A 71 18.58 -23.39 -12.86
CA ASP A 71 18.39 -24.72 -12.31
C ASP A 71 17.75 -25.65 -13.37
N PRO A 72 18.56 -26.47 -14.06
CA PRO A 72 18.09 -27.41 -15.06
C PRO A 72 17.09 -28.45 -14.54
N SER A 73 16.98 -28.66 -13.22
CA SER A 73 16.00 -29.58 -12.63
C SER A 73 14.57 -29.05 -12.67
N GLY A 74 14.39 -27.73 -12.88
CA GLY A 74 13.10 -27.06 -12.85
C GLY A 74 12.63 -26.63 -11.45
N ALA A 75 13.39 -26.93 -10.38
CA ALA A 75 13.00 -26.59 -9.01
C ALA A 75 13.10 -25.09 -8.68
N TYR A 76 13.74 -24.28 -9.54
CA TYR A 76 13.83 -22.82 -9.35
C TYR A 76 12.48 -22.10 -9.26
N VAL A 77 11.40 -22.67 -9.82
CA VAL A 77 10.04 -22.10 -9.68
C VAL A 77 9.63 -21.97 -8.22
N ASP A 78 9.95 -22.98 -7.40
CA ASP A 78 9.62 -23.02 -5.97
C ASP A 78 10.47 -22.04 -5.15
N TYR A 79 11.65 -21.68 -5.67
CA TYR A 79 12.51 -20.66 -5.07
C TYR A 79 12.02 -19.22 -5.35
N VAL A 80 11.68 -18.93 -6.61
CA VAL A 80 11.46 -17.54 -7.09
C VAL A 80 10.04 -17.03 -6.84
N VAL A 81 9.03 -17.90 -6.90
CA VAL A 81 7.62 -17.50 -6.74
C VAL A 81 7.34 -16.80 -5.40
N PRO A 82 7.84 -17.26 -4.23
CA PRO A 82 7.76 -16.54 -2.96
C PRO A 82 8.23 -15.09 -3.02
N GLY A 83 9.37 -14.83 -3.69
CA GLY A 83 9.90 -13.48 -3.88
C GLY A 83 9.02 -12.60 -4.76
N ILE A 84 8.39 -13.20 -5.77
CA ILE A 84 7.46 -12.51 -6.67
C ILE A 84 6.14 -12.17 -5.98
N ILE A 85 5.64 -13.07 -5.14
CA ILE A 85 4.46 -12.82 -4.29
C ILE A 85 4.69 -11.57 -3.44
N LEU A 86 5.84 -11.48 -2.75
CA LEU A 86 6.18 -10.31 -1.95
C LEU A 86 6.35 -9.05 -2.80
N THR A 87 6.98 -9.18 -3.96
CA THR A 87 7.15 -8.07 -4.92
C THR A 87 5.78 -7.52 -5.34
N CYS A 88 4.84 -8.39 -5.71
CA CYS A 88 3.47 -8.01 -6.05
C CYS A 88 2.76 -7.29 -4.89
N ALA A 89 2.83 -7.86 -3.69
CA ALA A 89 2.21 -7.31 -2.49
C ALA A 89 2.63 -5.85 -2.23
N GLY A 90 3.91 -5.52 -2.47
CA GLY A 90 4.44 -4.17 -2.29
C GLY A 90 4.22 -3.24 -3.49
N PHE A 91 4.22 -3.78 -4.71
CA PHE A 91 4.28 -2.97 -5.93
C PHE A 91 3.07 -2.06 -6.09
N GLY A 92 1.86 -2.61 -5.88
CA GLY A 92 0.63 -1.83 -6.02
C GLY A 92 0.45 -0.77 -4.94
N ALA A 93 1.18 -0.84 -3.82
CA ALA A 93 1.15 0.20 -2.78
C ALA A 93 1.83 1.52 -3.23
N SER A 94 2.67 1.48 -4.27
CA SER A 94 3.31 2.68 -4.82
C SER A 94 2.34 3.72 -5.37
N SER A 95 1.22 3.26 -5.95
CA SER A 95 0.13 4.13 -6.42
C SER A 95 -0.46 5.00 -5.30
N THR A 96 -0.44 4.52 -4.05
CA THR A 96 -0.89 5.28 -2.88
C THR A 96 -0.09 6.55 -2.68
N ALA A 97 1.22 6.55 -2.96
CA ALA A 97 2.02 7.77 -2.89
C ALA A 97 1.52 8.83 -3.87
N VAL A 98 1.18 8.42 -5.09
CA VAL A 98 0.67 9.28 -6.16
C VAL A 98 -0.71 9.81 -5.82
N TYR A 99 -1.63 8.96 -5.34
CA TYR A 99 -2.97 9.40 -4.92
C TYR A 99 -2.91 10.40 -3.76
N VAL A 100 -2.10 10.12 -2.74
CA VAL A 100 -1.94 11.02 -1.58
C VAL A 100 -1.31 12.36 -2.01
N ALA A 101 -0.31 12.34 -2.89
CA ALA A 101 0.28 13.56 -3.44
C ALA A 101 -0.74 14.36 -4.30
N ASN A 102 -1.60 13.69 -5.06
CA ASN A 102 -2.69 14.32 -5.81
C ASN A 102 -3.73 14.95 -4.88
N ASP A 103 -4.12 14.28 -3.80
CA ASP A 103 -5.05 14.81 -2.80
C ASP A 103 -4.46 16.03 -2.06
N MET A 104 -3.14 16.04 -1.85
CA MET A 104 -2.43 17.19 -1.33
C MET A 104 -2.46 18.37 -2.31
N ARG A 105 -2.20 18.11 -3.60
CA ARG A 105 -2.17 19.13 -4.65
C ARG A 105 -3.54 19.76 -4.92
N THR A 106 -4.60 18.95 -4.90
CA THR A 106 -5.97 19.40 -5.18
C THR A 106 -6.65 20.08 -3.99
N GLY A 107 -6.00 20.13 -2.82
CA GLY A 107 -6.54 20.78 -1.61
C GLY A 107 -7.68 19.99 -0.95
N ILE A 108 -7.93 18.75 -1.37
CA ILE A 108 -8.96 17.87 -0.75
C ILE A 108 -8.67 17.68 0.73
N ILE A 109 -7.39 17.52 1.09
CA ILE A 109 -6.95 17.37 2.48
C ILE A 109 -7.29 18.61 3.31
N ASP A 110 -7.13 19.82 2.76
CA ASP A 110 -7.49 21.05 3.46
C ASP A 110 -8.99 21.19 3.65
N ARG A 111 -9.79 20.71 2.70
CA ARG A 111 -11.25 20.66 2.84
C ARG A 111 -11.67 19.69 3.95
N ILE A 112 -11.06 18.51 4.01
CA ILE A 112 -11.34 17.50 5.04
C ILE A 112 -10.94 18.00 6.43
N ARG A 113 -9.85 18.77 6.53
CA ARG A 113 -9.43 19.42 7.80
C ARG A 113 -10.44 20.41 8.35
N THR A 114 -11.25 21.04 7.50
CA THR A 114 -12.33 21.94 7.96
C THR A 114 -13.60 21.20 8.40
N MET A 115 -13.68 19.89 8.15
CA MET A 115 -14.76 19.04 8.63
C MET A 115 -14.41 18.45 10.01
N PRO A 116 -15.41 18.07 10.84
CA PRO A 116 -15.18 17.42 12.14
C PRO A 116 -14.75 15.95 11.97
N LEU A 117 -13.75 15.71 11.13
CA LEU A 117 -13.14 14.42 10.86
C LEU A 117 -11.80 14.32 11.61
N ARG A 118 -11.50 13.14 12.16
CA ARG A 118 -10.16 12.89 12.71
C ARG A 118 -9.14 13.00 11.58
N ALA A 119 -8.05 13.73 11.80
CA ALA A 119 -6.97 13.92 10.82
C ALA A 119 -6.42 12.62 10.21
N GLY A 120 -6.53 11.49 10.93
CA GLY A 120 -6.13 10.16 10.44
C GLY A 120 -7.06 9.55 9.38
N ALA A 121 -8.32 9.97 9.30
CA ALA A 121 -9.35 9.37 8.46
C ALA A 121 -9.01 9.34 6.95
N VAL A 122 -8.25 10.33 6.47
CA VAL A 122 -7.86 10.44 5.06
C VAL A 122 -6.81 9.40 4.68
N LEU A 123 -5.85 9.17 5.58
CA LEU A 123 -4.82 8.16 5.37
C LEU A 123 -5.43 6.75 5.40
N THR A 124 -6.39 6.53 6.30
CA THR A 124 -7.08 5.24 6.45
C THR A 124 -7.81 4.81 5.17
N GLY A 125 -8.45 5.73 4.45
CA GLY A 125 -9.19 5.42 3.22
C GLY A 125 -8.30 4.87 2.10
N HIS A 126 -7.21 5.56 1.79
CA HIS A 126 -6.22 5.11 0.80
C HIS A 126 -5.50 3.85 1.25
N VAL A 127 -5.15 3.76 2.54
CA VAL A 127 -4.45 2.59 3.09
C VAL A 127 -5.32 1.33 2.97
N VAL A 128 -6.56 1.37 3.44
CA VAL A 128 -7.47 0.22 3.39
C VAL A 128 -7.73 -0.22 1.95
N ALA A 129 -7.97 0.75 1.05
CA ALA A 129 -8.18 0.46 -0.37
C ALA A 129 -6.94 -0.20 -1.02
N SER A 130 -5.75 0.31 -0.71
CA SER A 130 -4.47 -0.26 -1.16
C SER A 130 -4.25 -1.67 -0.59
N VAL A 131 -4.50 -1.89 0.70
CA VAL A 131 -4.35 -3.21 1.33
C VAL A 131 -5.24 -4.24 0.64
N LEU A 132 -6.52 -3.94 0.46
CA LEU A 132 -7.46 -4.86 -0.20
C LEU A 132 -7.08 -5.11 -1.66
N ARG A 133 -6.72 -4.07 -2.41
CA ARG A 133 -6.29 -4.21 -3.81
C ARG A 133 -5.04 -5.09 -3.93
N ASN A 134 -4.04 -4.86 -3.09
CA ASN A 134 -2.80 -5.64 -3.10
C ASN A 134 -3.01 -7.08 -2.63
N LEU A 135 -3.92 -7.33 -1.68
CA LEU A 135 -4.29 -8.70 -1.30
C LEU A 135 -4.95 -9.45 -2.46
N VAL A 136 -5.86 -8.80 -3.19
CA VAL A 136 -6.47 -9.38 -4.40
C VAL A 136 -5.41 -9.64 -5.47
N ALA A 137 -4.54 -8.68 -5.76
CA ALA A 137 -3.44 -8.83 -6.71
C ALA A 137 -2.51 -9.99 -6.33
N THR A 138 -2.13 -10.07 -5.05
CA THR A 138 -1.28 -11.13 -4.51
C THR A 138 -1.96 -12.49 -4.65
N ALA A 139 -3.25 -12.61 -4.33
CA ALA A 139 -3.99 -13.86 -4.50
C ALA A 139 -4.01 -14.33 -5.97
N ILE A 140 -4.19 -13.40 -6.91
CA ILE A 140 -4.12 -13.70 -8.35
C ILE A 140 -2.71 -14.18 -8.72
N VAL A 141 -1.66 -13.49 -8.25
CA VAL A 141 -0.26 -13.88 -8.52
C VAL A 141 0.08 -15.25 -7.94
N ILE A 142 -0.42 -15.59 -6.74
CA ILE A 142 -0.29 -16.94 -6.18
C ILE A 142 -0.95 -17.97 -7.09
N GLY A 143 -2.17 -17.69 -7.57
CA GLY A 143 -2.88 -18.55 -8.52
C GLY A 143 -2.09 -18.75 -9.82
N VAL A 144 -1.52 -17.69 -10.38
CA VAL A 144 -0.65 -17.76 -11.57
C VAL A 144 0.60 -18.58 -11.27
N GLY A 145 1.23 -18.42 -10.11
CA GLY A 145 2.37 -19.24 -9.68
C GLY A 145 2.06 -20.73 -9.75
N VAL A 146 0.91 -21.14 -9.19
CA VAL A 146 0.46 -22.54 -9.23
C VAL A 146 0.28 -23.04 -10.67
N LEU A 147 -0.27 -22.21 -11.57
CA LEU A 147 -0.41 -22.54 -12.99
C LEU A 147 0.93 -22.70 -13.71
N VAL A 148 1.93 -21.89 -13.34
CA VAL A 148 3.27 -21.89 -13.95
C VAL A 148 4.13 -23.07 -13.47
N GLY A 149 3.74 -23.74 -12.39
CA GLY A 149 4.40 -24.94 -11.90
C GLY A 149 4.75 -24.91 -10.41
N PHE A 150 4.48 -23.82 -9.70
CA PHE A 150 4.68 -23.72 -8.26
C PHE A 150 3.87 -24.78 -7.52
N ARG A 151 4.51 -25.49 -6.58
CA ARG A 151 3.85 -26.54 -5.77
C ARG A 151 4.04 -26.24 -4.28
N PRO A 152 3.22 -25.34 -3.72
CA PRO A 152 3.30 -25.06 -2.28
C PRO A 152 2.87 -26.29 -1.48
N THR A 153 3.64 -26.63 -0.46
CA THR A 153 3.36 -27.74 0.48
C THR A 153 2.69 -27.26 1.78
N ALA A 154 2.40 -25.96 1.86
CA ALA A 154 1.87 -25.29 3.05
C ALA A 154 0.57 -25.88 3.59
N ASP A 155 0.50 -26.06 4.90
CA ASP A 155 -0.71 -26.42 5.64
C ASP A 155 -1.67 -25.21 5.86
N LEU A 156 -2.85 -25.47 6.43
CA LEU A 156 -3.83 -24.41 6.67
C LEU A 156 -3.32 -23.32 7.64
N GLY A 157 -2.53 -23.69 8.65
CA GLY A 157 -1.93 -22.76 9.60
C GLY A 157 -0.89 -21.87 8.94
N GLU A 158 -0.07 -22.42 8.06
CA GLU A 158 0.95 -21.71 7.29
C GLU A 158 0.32 -20.75 6.29
N TRP A 159 -0.77 -21.13 5.62
CA TRP A 159 -1.55 -20.21 4.77
C TRP A 159 -2.13 -19.03 5.55
N ILE A 160 -2.61 -19.27 6.78
CA ILE A 160 -3.10 -18.18 7.66
C ILE A 160 -1.94 -17.28 8.10
N ALA A 161 -0.81 -17.86 8.49
CA ALA A 161 0.39 -17.11 8.88
C ALA A 161 0.92 -16.27 7.70
N LEU A 162 0.94 -16.84 6.49
CA LEU A 162 1.32 -16.17 5.26
C LEU A 162 0.41 -14.99 4.96
N ALA A 163 -0.91 -15.19 5.03
CA ALA A 163 -1.88 -14.11 4.83
C ALA A 163 -1.71 -12.98 5.85
N GLY A 164 -1.43 -13.32 7.12
CA GLY A 164 -1.12 -12.35 8.17
C GLY A 164 0.15 -11.56 7.88
N LEU A 165 1.24 -12.23 7.50
CA LEU A 165 2.52 -11.59 7.16
C LEU A 165 2.41 -10.69 5.94
N ILE A 166 1.77 -11.16 4.86
CA ILE A 166 1.54 -10.37 3.64
C ILE A 166 0.71 -9.14 3.97
N THR A 167 -0.37 -9.30 4.75
CA THR A 167 -1.21 -8.16 5.15
C THR A 167 -0.41 -7.13 5.95
N LEU A 168 0.41 -7.59 6.91
CA LEU A 168 1.26 -6.72 7.71
C LEU A 168 2.30 -5.99 6.85
N TYR A 169 2.93 -6.67 5.90
CA TYR A 169 3.87 -6.07 4.96
C TYR A 169 3.20 -5.04 4.06
N ILE A 170 2.06 -5.38 3.45
CA ILE A 170 1.30 -4.45 2.60
C ILE A 170 0.91 -3.22 3.41
N LEU A 171 0.47 -3.39 4.66
CA LEU A 171 0.11 -2.29 5.55
C LEU A 171 1.31 -1.37 5.79
N ALA A 172 2.47 -1.94 6.20
CA ALA A 172 3.69 -1.20 6.48
C ALA A 172 4.15 -0.38 5.27
N ILE A 173 4.26 -1.02 4.11
CA ILE A 173 4.70 -0.39 2.87
C ILE A 173 3.69 0.64 2.36
N THR A 174 2.38 0.38 2.50
CA THR A 174 1.34 1.34 2.11
C THR A 174 1.42 2.61 2.95
N TYR A 175 1.62 2.50 4.28
CA TYR A 175 1.85 3.68 5.12
C TYR A 175 3.12 4.42 4.73
N LEU A 176 4.19 3.70 4.38
CA LEU A 176 5.44 4.31 3.93
C LEU A 176 5.24 5.11 2.65
N PHE A 177 4.58 4.55 1.63
CA PHE A 177 4.22 5.26 0.40
C PHE A 177 3.27 6.43 0.66
N ALA A 178 2.31 6.29 1.57
CA ALA A 178 1.45 7.40 1.96
C ALA A 178 2.24 8.55 2.60
N ALA A 179 3.22 8.26 3.46
CA ALA A 179 4.12 9.25 4.04
C ALA A 179 5.00 9.92 2.96
N ILE A 180 5.49 9.17 1.98
CA ILE A 180 6.22 9.71 0.82
C ILE A 180 5.33 10.64 0.00
N GLY A 181 4.08 10.25 -0.28
CA GLY A 181 3.11 11.10 -0.96
C GLY A 181 2.82 12.40 -0.20
N LEU A 182 2.75 12.34 1.14
CA LEU A 182 2.64 13.53 1.99
C LEU A 182 3.90 14.40 1.96
N ALA A 183 5.09 13.80 1.84
CA ALA A 183 6.36 14.53 1.78
C ALA A 183 6.60 15.17 0.40
N ALA A 184 6.12 14.54 -0.67
CA ALA A 184 6.34 14.96 -2.03
C ALA A 184 5.76 16.36 -2.33
N GLY A 185 6.43 17.06 -3.26
CA GLY A 185 5.98 18.34 -3.80
C GLY A 185 5.00 18.20 -4.96
N SER A 186 5.02 17.06 -5.67
CA SER A 186 4.12 16.75 -6.78
C SER A 186 3.87 15.24 -6.89
N PRO A 187 2.81 14.81 -7.60
CA PRO A 187 2.54 13.40 -7.90
C PRO A 187 3.68 12.71 -8.66
N GLU A 188 4.32 13.40 -9.60
CA GLU A 188 5.46 12.89 -10.37
C GLU A 188 6.66 12.65 -9.45
N GLY A 189 6.94 13.58 -8.53
CA GLY A 189 7.97 13.39 -7.50
C GLY A 189 7.65 12.21 -6.57
N ALA A 190 6.39 12.05 -6.16
CA ALA A 190 5.97 10.92 -5.33
C ALA A 190 6.20 9.56 -6.05
N ASN A 191 5.90 9.49 -7.34
CA ASN A 191 6.19 8.31 -8.16
C ASN A 191 7.69 8.02 -8.24
N GLY A 192 8.51 9.04 -8.51
CA GLY A 192 9.97 8.91 -8.59
C GLY A 192 10.63 8.45 -7.28
N TYR A 193 10.23 9.01 -6.13
CA TYR A 193 10.72 8.53 -4.83
C TYR A 193 10.28 7.10 -4.55
N GLY A 194 9.07 6.76 -4.96
CA GLY A 194 8.54 5.41 -4.81
C GLY A 194 9.31 4.37 -5.62
N PHE A 195 9.80 4.75 -6.80
CA PHE A 195 10.55 3.86 -7.69
C PHE A 195 11.80 3.28 -7.02
N VAL A 196 12.53 4.08 -6.22
CA VAL A 196 13.73 3.60 -5.51
C VAL A 196 13.40 2.47 -4.53
N LEU A 197 12.28 2.57 -3.82
CA LEU A 197 11.84 1.52 -2.88
C LEU A 197 11.39 0.25 -3.61
N LEU A 198 10.82 0.38 -4.80
CA LEU A 198 10.39 -0.76 -5.60
C LEU A 198 11.56 -1.62 -6.10
N PHE A 199 12.78 -1.08 -6.16
CA PHE A 199 13.99 -1.82 -6.53
C PHE A 199 14.63 -2.61 -5.39
N LEU A 200 14.28 -2.30 -4.14
CA LEU A 200 14.89 -2.91 -2.97
C LEU A 200 14.75 -4.45 -2.92
N PRO A 201 13.61 -5.06 -3.30
CA PRO A 201 13.47 -6.51 -3.37
C PRO A 201 14.43 -7.21 -4.33
N TYR A 202 14.90 -6.55 -5.38
CA TYR A 202 15.80 -7.16 -6.37
C TYR A 202 17.23 -7.32 -5.83
N LEU A 203 17.59 -6.55 -4.80
CA LEU A 203 18.86 -6.67 -4.07
C LEU A 203 18.76 -7.65 -2.88
N SER A 204 17.63 -8.35 -2.74
CA SER A 204 17.36 -9.29 -1.65
C SER A 204 17.49 -10.73 -2.12
N SER A 205 17.21 -11.69 -1.23
CA SER A 205 17.12 -13.11 -1.58
C SER A 205 15.93 -13.50 -2.47
N ALA A 206 15.06 -12.54 -2.84
CA ALA A 206 13.83 -12.76 -3.60
C ALA A 206 14.03 -13.59 -4.88
N PHE A 207 15.08 -13.28 -5.65
CA PHE A 207 15.32 -13.88 -6.96
C PHE A 207 16.54 -14.80 -6.97
N VAL A 208 17.55 -14.52 -6.15
CA VAL A 208 18.79 -15.31 -6.14
C VAL A 208 19.31 -15.46 -4.71
N PRO A 209 19.89 -16.60 -4.32
CA PRO A 209 20.45 -16.78 -2.98
C PRO A 209 21.51 -15.73 -2.63
N VAL A 210 21.44 -15.16 -1.43
CA VAL A 210 22.40 -14.13 -0.96
C VAL A 210 23.85 -14.63 -1.07
N ALA A 211 24.09 -15.91 -0.77
CA ALA A 211 25.42 -16.52 -0.82
C ALA A 211 26.06 -16.54 -2.22
N SER A 212 25.26 -16.39 -3.30
CA SER A 212 25.77 -16.33 -4.67
C SER A 212 26.17 -14.91 -5.11
N MET A 213 25.84 -13.89 -4.29
CA MET A 213 26.17 -12.50 -4.59
C MET A 213 27.65 -12.20 -4.27
N PRO A 214 28.24 -11.15 -4.87
CA PRO A 214 29.59 -10.69 -4.52
C PRO A 214 29.72 -10.41 -3.01
N GLU A 215 30.87 -10.73 -2.41
CA GLU A 215 31.09 -10.65 -0.95
C GLU A 215 30.72 -9.30 -0.33
N TRP A 216 30.97 -8.20 -1.05
CA TRP A 216 30.64 -6.85 -0.58
C TRP A 216 29.13 -6.58 -0.49
N LEU A 217 28.32 -7.29 -1.30
CA LEU A 217 26.87 -7.11 -1.39
C LEU A 217 26.12 -7.99 -0.39
N GLN A 218 26.66 -9.17 -0.07
CA GLN A 218 26.05 -10.12 0.87
C GLN A 218 25.60 -9.50 2.21
N PRO A 219 26.41 -8.67 2.91
CA PRO A 219 25.96 -8.08 4.17
C PRO A 219 24.82 -7.08 3.98
N ILE A 220 24.76 -6.38 2.85
CA ILE A 220 23.66 -5.44 2.55
C ILE A 220 22.39 -6.21 2.22
N ALA A 221 22.50 -7.20 1.34
CA ALA A 221 21.40 -8.07 0.94
C ALA A 221 20.85 -8.88 2.13
N GLY A 222 21.69 -9.37 3.02
CA GLY A 222 21.27 -10.17 4.18
C GLY A 222 20.56 -9.38 5.29
N ASN A 223 20.90 -8.10 5.47
CA ASN A 223 20.39 -7.30 6.60
C ASN A 223 19.25 -6.33 6.23
N GLN A 224 18.86 -6.24 4.96
CA GLN A 224 17.74 -5.41 4.53
C GLN A 224 16.38 -6.04 4.88
N PRO A 225 15.29 -5.25 5.05
CA PRO A 225 14.00 -5.75 5.51
C PRO A 225 13.34 -6.78 4.59
N ILE A 226 13.64 -6.76 3.29
CA ILE A 226 12.96 -7.62 2.32
C ILE A 226 13.39 -9.08 2.48
N THR A 227 14.68 -9.34 2.68
CA THR A 227 15.24 -10.69 2.78
C THR A 227 14.56 -11.57 3.82
N PRO A 228 14.47 -11.21 5.11
CA PRO A 228 13.80 -12.07 6.10
C PRO A 228 12.31 -12.28 5.79
N ILE A 229 11.64 -11.31 5.14
CA ILE A 229 10.23 -11.46 4.75
C ILE A 229 10.10 -12.49 3.61
N VAL A 230 10.97 -12.43 2.59
CA VAL A 230 11.00 -13.43 1.51
C VAL A 230 11.31 -14.80 2.08
N GLU A 231 12.33 -14.94 2.92
CA GLU A 231 12.70 -16.22 3.53
C GLU A 231 11.54 -16.80 4.35
N THR A 232 10.83 -15.97 5.11
CA THR A 232 9.66 -16.41 5.88
C THR A 232 8.53 -16.86 4.97
N ILE A 233 8.23 -16.11 3.89
CA ILE A 233 7.21 -16.50 2.91
C ILE A 233 7.59 -17.81 2.22
N ARG A 234 8.85 -17.97 1.85
CA ARG A 234 9.37 -19.20 1.24
C ARG A 234 9.25 -20.37 2.19
N ALA A 235 9.64 -20.20 3.45
CA ALA A 235 9.54 -21.24 4.47
C ALA A 235 8.11 -21.69 4.72
N LEU A 236 7.18 -20.74 4.86
CA LEU A 236 5.75 -21.02 5.02
C LEU A 236 5.14 -21.71 3.79
N LEU A 237 5.62 -21.42 2.59
CA LEU A 237 5.07 -22.01 1.35
C LEU A 237 5.67 -23.38 1.03
N MET A 238 6.86 -23.68 1.56
CA MET A 238 7.63 -24.89 1.27
C MET A 238 7.78 -25.83 2.47
N ASP A 239 7.06 -25.57 3.57
CA ASP A 239 7.12 -26.33 4.83
C ASP A 239 8.58 -26.55 5.30
N THR A 240 9.39 -25.48 5.25
CA THR A 240 10.77 -25.53 5.75
C THR A 240 10.89 -24.88 7.13
N PRO A 241 11.84 -25.32 7.98
CA PRO A 241 11.97 -24.80 9.33
C PRO A 241 12.23 -23.29 9.36
N LEU A 242 11.41 -22.55 10.12
CA LEU A 242 11.62 -21.14 10.43
C LEU A 242 12.76 -20.99 11.45
N GLN A 243 13.95 -20.60 11.02
CA GLN A 243 15.17 -20.51 11.85
C GLN A 243 15.34 -19.15 12.55
N GLY A 244 14.30 -18.31 12.55
CA GLY A 244 14.24 -17.00 13.21
C GLY A 244 13.90 -15.84 12.27
N GLU A 245 13.82 -16.10 10.98
CA GLU A 245 13.47 -15.13 9.93
C GLU A 245 12.10 -14.51 10.17
N ALA A 246 11.14 -15.28 10.70
CA ALA A 246 9.81 -14.80 11.01
C ALA A 246 9.81 -13.64 12.01
N TRP A 247 10.65 -13.71 13.05
CA TRP A 247 10.78 -12.63 14.04
C TRP A 247 11.40 -11.38 13.42
N TRP A 248 12.40 -11.55 12.57
CA TRP A 248 13.00 -10.44 11.82
C TRP A 248 12.04 -9.84 10.81
N ALA A 249 11.26 -10.65 10.10
CA ALA A 249 10.25 -10.21 9.14
C ALA A 249 9.17 -9.35 9.83
N ILE A 250 8.61 -9.85 10.92
CA ILE A 250 7.62 -9.11 11.72
C ILE A 250 8.26 -7.84 12.31
N GLY A 251 9.46 -7.96 12.88
CA GLY A 251 10.20 -6.82 13.45
C GLY A 251 10.41 -5.70 12.44
N TRP A 252 10.88 -6.02 11.23
CA TRP A 252 11.06 -5.05 10.16
C TRP A 252 9.76 -4.42 9.71
N CYS A 253 8.70 -5.21 9.51
CA CYS A 253 7.38 -4.67 9.16
C CYS A 253 6.86 -3.70 10.24
N LEU A 254 7.00 -4.04 11.52
CA LEU A 254 6.58 -3.17 12.62
C LEU A 254 7.42 -1.89 12.71
N VAL A 255 8.74 -1.99 12.52
CA VAL A 255 9.64 -0.82 12.48
C VAL A 255 9.29 0.11 11.33
N ILE A 256 9.11 -0.43 10.11
CA ILE A 256 8.71 0.36 8.94
C ILE A 256 7.36 1.02 9.17
N LEU A 257 6.38 0.28 9.69
CA LEU A 257 5.05 0.80 9.98
C LEU A 257 5.12 1.93 11.02
N LEU A 258 5.87 1.74 12.11
CA LEU A 258 6.04 2.75 13.16
C LEU A 258 6.68 4.02 12.60
N ILE A 259 7.76 3.89 11.84
CA ILE A 259 8.45 5.02 11.19
C ILE A 259 7.49 5.74 10.23
N ALA A 260 6.80 5.00 9.38
CA ALA A 260 5.89 5.57 8.39
C ALA A 260 4.70 6.30 9.03
N VAL A 261 4.09 5.72 10.07
CA VAL A 261 2.97 6.33 10.80
C VAL A 261 3.43 7.58 11.55
N THR A 262 4.55 7.51 12.26
CA THR A 262 5.07 8.65 13.03
C THR A 262 5.51 9.79 12.11
N TRP A 263 6.22 9.48 11.02
CA TRP A 263 6.66 10.45 10.03
C TRP A 263 5.48 11.06 9.28
N GLY A 264 4.52 10.24 8.83
CA GLY A 264 3.28 10.71 8.19
C GLY A 264 2.47 11.63 9.09
N ALA A 265 2.29 11.27 10.37
CA ALA A 265 1.59 12.10 11.35
C ALA A 265 2.32 13.42 11.63
N TRP A 266 3.65 13.40 11.65
CA TRP A 266 4.45 14.62 11.79
C TRP A 266 4.36 15.53 10.56
N LEU A 267 4.47 14.99 9.35
CA LEU A 267 4.31 15.72 8.09
C LEU A 267 2.92 16.36 7.99
N PHE A 268 1.89 15.59 8.34
CA PHE A 268 0.51 16.08 8.34
C PHE A 268 0.33 17.28 9.27
N ARG A 269 0.90 17.23 10.49
CA ARG A 269 0.87 18.34 11.46
C ARG A 269 1.67 19.56 10.99
N ARG A 270 2.89 19.37 10.47
CA ARG A 270 3.72 20.49 9.98
C ARG A 270 3.09 21.24 8.81
N LYS A 271 2.51 20.53 7.85
CA LYS A 271 1.78 21.15 6.73
C LYS A 271 0.46 21.79 7.17
N ALA A 272 -0.03 21.54 8.38
CA ALA A 272 -1.18 22.23 8.95
C ALA A 272 -0.82 23.56 9.64
N GLY A 273 0.43 23.71 10.11
CA GLY A 273 0.89 24.89 10.86
C GLY A 273 1.57 25.99 10.04
N ARG A 274 1.85 25.78 8.75
CA ARG A 274 2.36 26.83 7.85
C ARG A 274 1.17 27.59 7.23
N ARG A 275 0.64 28.57 7.95
CA ARG A 275 -0.16 29.67 7.43
C ARG A 275 0.33 30.96 8.04
#